data_AF-A0AAV0MGQ6-F1
#
_entry.id   AF-A0AAV0MGQ6-F1
#
_cell.length_a   1.000
_cell.length_b   1.000
_cell.length_c   1.000
_cell.angle_alpha   90.00
_cell.angle_beta   90.00
_cell.angle_gamma   90.00
#
_symmetry.space_group_name_H-M   'P 1'
#
loop_
_entity.id
_entity.type
_entity.pdbx_description
1 polymer ?
#
loop_
_entity_poly.entity_id
_entity_poly.type
_entity_poly.pdbx_seq_one_letter_code
_entity_poly.pdbx_strand_id
1 'polypeptide(L)'
;MPSKNNKRKRPERPTIHPQNKYADSHPDFALLASLYPSFEPFVFYSRDGHPRIDWTDFNATRELTRVLLLHDHSLNWYLVADITDVALEWAERNVNKNPHVSQLIEIRKVTVHDHESSEVAGGCYCGPPILLGVVREGEKFDFCMCNPPFFESTEEAGLNPKTSCGGTPEEMVCPGGEQAFITRMIEDSVVLKESFRWYTSMIGRKINLKFLTSKLRDVGVTIVKTTEFVQGQTCRWGLAWSFLPPTKKILPPAAVQRTNISFMLEVWMTVAFYLWSF
;
A
#
# COMPACT_ATOMS: atom_id res chain seq x y z
N MET A 1 -26.56 43.93 17.88
CA MET A 1 -26.11 42.53 17.97
C MET A 1 -24.82 42.39 17.18
N PRO A 2 -23.69 41.94 17.76
CA PRO A 2 -22.46 41.78 16.98
C PRO A 2 -22.49 40.45 16.22
N SER A 3 -22.23 40.50 14.91
CA SER A 3 -22.19 39.34 14.04
C SER A 3 -21.00 38.45 14.39
N LYS A 4 -21.26 37.18 14.73
CA LYS A 4 -20.21 36.18 14.92
C LYS A 4 -19.65 35.81 13.55
N ASN A 5 -18.50 36.38 13.24
CA ASN A 5 -17.73 36.11 12.03
C ASN A 5 -17.18 34.68 12.11
N ASN A 6 -17.94 33.72 11.54
CA ASN A 6 -17.62 32.30 11.57
C ASN A 6 -16.52 32.01 10.52
N LYS A 7 -15.28 32.41 10.82
CA LYS A 7 -14.10 32.03 10.02
C LYS A 7 -13.99 30.51 10.08
N ARG A 8 -14.45 29.81 9.04
CA ARG A 8 -14.18 28.38 8.82
C ARG A 8 -12.67 28.17 8.97
N LYS A 9 -12.25 27.49 10.05
CA LYS A 9 -10.86 27.04 10.21
C LYS A 9 -10.48 26.29 8.93
N ARG A 10 -9.38 26.70 8.28
CA ARG A 10 -8.79 25.92 7.19
C ARG A 10 -8.57 24.50 7.73
N PRO A 11 -8.96 23.45 6.99
CA PRO A 11 -8.61 22.09 7.39
C PRO A 11 -7.09 22.00 7.53
N GLU A 12 -6.63 21.45 8.65
CA GLU A 12 -5.22 21.18 8.89
C GLU A 12 -4.70 20.29 7.76
N ARG A 13 -3.45 20.54 7.32
CA ARG A 13 -2.84 19.73 6.26
C ARG A 13 -2.67 18.32 6.82
N PRO A 14 -2.99 17.27 6.05
CA PRO A 14 -2.76 15.92 6.51
C PRO A 14 -1.27 15.72 6.78
N THR A 15 -0.95 15.16 7.93
CA THR A 15 0.41 14.83 8.35
C THR A 15 0.59 13.31 8.32
N ILE A 16 1.85 12.88 8.45
CA ILE A 16 2.17 11.48 8.69
C ILE A 16 1.37 10.95 9.89
N HIS A 17 1.04 9.66 9.87
CA HIS A 17 0.27 9.03 10.93
C HIS A 17 0.98 9.20 12.29
N PRO A 18 0.27 9.57 13.38
CA PRO A 18 0.91 9.93 14.65
C PRO A 18 1.65 8.77 15.33
N GLN A 19 1.31 7.51 15.01
CA GLN A 19 2.03 6.34 15.51
C GLN A 19 3.19 5.90 14.60
N ASN A 20 3.44 6.60 13.50
CA ASN A 20 4.60 6.29 12.66
C ASN A 20 5.88 6.64 13.45
N LYS A 21 6.85 5.72 13.49
CA LYS A 21 8.14 5.93 14.16
C LYS A 21 8.86 7.19 13.69
N TYR A 22 8.65 7.58 12.45
CA TYR A 22 9.26 8.76 11.84
C TYR A 22 8.34 9.99 11.85
N ALA A 23 7.29 10.00 12.69
CA ALA A 23 6.35 11.12 12.75
C ALA A 23 7.01 12.40 13.28
N ASP A 24 7.82 12.27 14.33
CA ASP A 24 8.45 13.40 15.00
C ASP A 24 9.95 13.54 14.68
N SER A 25 10.60 12.46 14.26
CA SER A 25 12.04 12.42 13.99
C SER A 25 12.38 11.66 12.70
N HIS A 26 13.12 12.29 11.81
CA HIS A 26 13.67 11.64 10.62
C HIS A 26 14.81 10.68 10.98
N PRO A 27 15.08 9.66 10.15
CA PRO A 27 16.24 8.79 10.34
C PRO A 27 17.56 9.58 10.36
N ASP A 28 18.44 9.26 11.30
CA ASP A 28 19.77 9.86 11.40
C ASP A 28 20.74 9.15 10.43
N PHE A 29 20.89 9.72 9.23
CA PHE A 29 21.75 9.15 8.20
C PHE A 29 23.23 9.10 8.59
N ALA A 30 23.72 10.01 9.43
CA ALA A 30 25.11 9.97 9.88
C ALA A 30 25.33 8.80 10.84
N LEU A 31 24.41 8.60 11.79
CA LEU A 31 24.43 7.43 12.67
C LEU A 31 24.33 6.13 11.85
N LEU A 32 23.37 6.04 10.93
CA LEU A 32 23.20 4.84 10.10
C LEU A 32 24.44 4.55 9.26
N ALA A 33 25.06 5.55 8.62
CA ALA A 33 26.32 5.37 7.89
C ALA A 33 27.45 4.83 8.78
N SER A 34 27.53 5.30 10.04
CA SER A 34 28.56 4.81 10.99
C SER A 34 28.35 3.37 11.42
N LEU A 35 27.09 2.90 11.47
CA LEU A 35 26.73 1.56 11.93
C LEU A 35 26.70 0.53 10.79
N TYR A 36 26.42 0.97 9.55
CA TYR A 36 26.22 0.11 8.40
C TYR A 36 27.18 0.50 7.26
N PRO A 37 28.35 -0.16 7.16
CA PRO A 37 29.36 0.16 6.13
C PRO A 37 28.85 0.03 4.69
N SER A 38 27.80 -0.75 4.45
CA SER A 38 27.15 -0.87 3.15
C SER A 38 26.34 0.37 2.75
N PHE A 39 25.90 1.18 3.73
CA PHE A 39 25.13 2.39 3.51
C PHE A 39 25.98 3.66 3.48
N GLU A 40 27.15 3.64 4.15
CA GLU A 40 28.08 4.77 4.18
C GLU A 40 28.40 5.38 2.80
N PRO A 41 28.64 4.58 1.73
CA PRO A 41 28.98 5.14 0.41
C PRO A 41 27.86 5.99 -0.23
N PHE A 42 26.63 5.86 0.25
CA PHE A 42 25.47 6.59 -0.27
C PHE A 42 25.18 7.90 0.48
N VAL A 43 25.87 8.15 1.60
CA VAL A 43 25.66 9.34 2.43
C VAL A 43 26.69 10.41 2.09
N PHE A 44 26.21 11.61 1.74
CA PHE A 44 27.06 12.78 1.51
C PHE A 44 26.62 13.94 2.40
N TYR A 45 27.54 14.87 2.64
CA TYR A 45 27.27 16.07 3.45
C TYR A 45 27.03 17.27 2.53
N SER A 46 25.88 17.92 2.74
CA SER A 46 25.58 19.19 2.08
C SER A 46 26.40 20.34 2.70
N ARG A 47 26.39 21.52 2.07
CA ARG A 47 27.15 22.70 2.54
C ARG A 47 26.76 23.17 3.94
N ASP A 48 25.55 22.82 4.38
CA ASP A 48 24.99 23.04 5.71
C ASP A 48 25.41 21.98 6.73
N GLY A 49 26.30 21.05 6.37
CA GLY A 49 26.79 19.98 7.26
C GLY A 49 25.77 18.88 7.54
N HIS A 50 24.61 18.88 6.88
CA HIS A 50 23.58 17.86 7.10
C HIS A 50 23.84 16.64 6.20
N PRO A 51 23.77 15.42 6.74
CA PRO A 51 23.90 14.19 5.94
C PRO A 51 22.66 14.01 5.05
N ARG A 52 22.89 13.62 3.80
CA ARG A 52 21.86 13.42 2.77
C ARG A 52 22.19 12.20 1.92
N ILE A 53 21.18 11.68 1.23
CA ILE A 53 21.34 10.68 0.17
C ILE A 53 20.81 11.23 -1.16
N ASP A 54 21.24 10.62 -2.26
CA ASP A 54 20.67 10.91 -3.58
C ASP A 54 19.39 10.08 -3.77
N TRP A 55 18.24 10.76 -3.75
CA TRP A 55 16.92 10.12 -3.93
C TRP A 55 16.66 9.64 -5.37
N THR A 56 17.54 9.98 -6.31
CA THR A 56 17.49 9.51 -7.70
C THR A 56 18.33 8.26 -7.93
N ASP A 57 19.25 7.93 -7.01
CA ASP A 57 20.01 6.68 -7.02
C ASP A 57 19.17 5.55 -6.41
N PHE A 58 18.76 4.61 -7.26
CA PHE A 58 18.02 3.42 -6.85
C PHE A 58 18.77 2.57 -5.82
N ASN A 59 20.10 2.50 -5.90
CA ASN A 59 20.88 1.72 -4.94
C ASN A 59 20.89 2.37 -3.57
N ALA A 60 20.98 3.71 -3.51
CA ALA A 60 20.91 4.47 -2.27
C ALA A 60 19.56 4.29 -1.57
N THR A 61 18.44 4.40 -2.30
CA THR A 61 17.09 4.25 -1.72
C THR A 61 16.80 2.82 -1.30
N ARG A 62 17.25 1.82 -2.08
CA ARG A 62 17.15 0.40 -1.74
C ARG A 62 17.93 0.08 -0.47
N GLU A 63 19.17 0.54 -0.38
CA GLU A 63 20.03 0.28 0.78
C GLU A 63 19.53 0.99 2.03
N LEU A 64 19.08 2.24 1.92
CA LEU A 64 18.43 2.94 3.04
C LEU A 64 17.24 2.13 3.56
N THR A 65 16.36 1.66 2.67
CA THR A 65 15.18 0.88 3.08
C THR A 65 15.58 -0.41 3.79
N ARG A 66 16.58 -1.13 3.25
CA ARG A 66 17.14 -2.34 3.87
C ARG A 66 17.68 -2.07 5.27
N VAL A 67 18.44 -0.98 5.43
CA VAL A 67 19.01 -0.57 6.72
C VAL A 67 17.94 -0.19 7.72
N LEU A 68 16.92 0.57 7.32
CA LEU A 68 15.82 0.94 8.22
C LEU A 68 15.01 -0.28 8.68
N LEU A 69 14.72 -1.23 7.79
CA LEU A 69 14.05 -2.49 8.16
C LEU A 69 14.86 -3.28 9.19
N LEU A 70 16.17 -3.37 9.01
CA LEU A 70 17.03 -4.07 9.94
C LEU A 70 17.20 -3.32 11.27
N HIS A 71 17.51 -2.02 11.22
CA HIS A 71 17.81 -1.20 12.40
C HIS A 71 16.60 -1.02 13.30
N ASP A 72 15.45 -0.68 12.70
CA ASP A 72 14.28 -0.24 13.45
C ASP A 72 13.24 -1.33 13.67
N HIS A 73 13.28 -2.39 12.85
CA HIS A 73 12.27 -3.46 12.88
C HIS A 73 12.89 -4.86 13.01
N SER A 74 14.22 -4.98 13.08
CA SER A 74 14.92 -6.27 13.14
C SER A 74 14.60 -7.21 11.97
N LEU A 75 14.22 -6.64 10.82
CA LEU A 75 13.90 -7.39 9.60
C LEU A 75 15.09 -7.38 8.63
N ASN A 76 15.72 -8.53 8.46
CA ASN A 76 16.76 -8.75 7.46
C ASN A 76 16.12 -9.07 6.11
N TRP A 77 15.70 -8.03 5.39
CA TRP A 77 14.90 -8.14 4.16
C TRP A 77 15.64 -7.56 2.96
N TYR A 78 15.72 -8.30 1.86
CA TYR A 78 16.31 -7.83 0.61
C TYR A 78 15.21 -7.47 -0.38
N LEU A 79 15.30 -6.26 -0.94
CA LEU A 79 14.38 -5.76 -1.94
C LEU A 79 14.89 -6.13 -3.34
N VAL A 80 14.01 -6.75 -4.11
CA VAL A 80 14.25 -7.15 -5.50
C VAL A 80 13.06 -6.70 -6.32
N ALA A 81 13.34 -6.00 -7.41
CA ALA A 81 12.33 -5.64 -8.40
C ALA A 81 12.24 -6.81 -9.40
N ASP A 82 11.24 -7.68 -9.19
CA ASP A 82 10.97 -8.80 -10.09
C ASP A 82 9.56 -9.34 -9.84
N ILE A 83 8.94 -9.90 -10.89
CA ILE A 83 7.59 -10.48 -10.88
C ILE A 83 7.63 -11.91 -11.42
N THR A 84 8.82 -12.42 -11.70
CA THR A 84 9.03 -13.79 -12.16
C THR A 84 9.17 -14.75 -10.98
N ASP A 85 9.49 -16.01 -11.26
CA ASP A 85 9.81 -17.01 -10.24
C ASP A 85 10.93 -16.55 -9.28
N VAL A 86 11.79 -15.63 -9.73
CA VAL A 86 12.82 -14.97 -8.91
C VAL A 86 12.19 -14.23 -7.72
N ALA A 87 11.03 -13.59 -7.90
CA ALA A 87 10.34 -12.87 -6.84
C ALA A 87 9.92 -13.79 -5.67
N LEU A 88 9.42 -14.98 -6.02
CA LEU A 88 9.03 -16.00 -5.04
C LEU A 88 10.23 -16.55 -4.30
N GLU A 89 11.32 -16.86 -5.01
CA GLU A 89 12.57 -17.29 -4.37
C GLU A 89 13.09 -16.25 -3.37
N TRP A 90 13.04 -14.96 -3.72
CA TRP A 90 13.45 -13.89 -2.82
C TRP A 90 12.50 -13.70 -1.65
N ALA A 91 11.19 -13.83 -1.85
CA ALA A 91 10.22 -13.83 -0.78
C ALA A 91 10.53 -14.96 0.23
N GLU A 92 10.75 -16.19 -0.26
CA GLU A 92 11.11 -17.34 0.59
C GLU A 92 12.42 -17.12 1.33
N ARG A 93 13.46 -16.62 0.64
CA ARG A 93 14.74 -16.28 1.27
C ARG A 93 14.57 -15.21 2.35
N ASN A 94 13.74 -14.20 2.14
CA ASN A 94 13.48 -13.15 3.12
C ASN A 94 12.74 -13.71 4.34
N VAL A 95 11.74 -14.56 4.15
CA VAL A 95 11.05 -15.25 5.25
C VAL A 95 12.04 -16.12 6.04
N ASN A 96 12.88 -16.90 5.36
CA ASN A 96 13.85 -17.79 5.98
C ASN A 96 14.97 -17.05 6.74
N LYS A 97 15.34 -15.84 6.29
CA LYS A 97 16.28 -14.96 7.01
C LYS A 97 15.69 -14.34 8.28
N ASN A 98 14.38 -14.43 8.49
CA ASN A 98 13.70 -13.86 9.65
C ASN A 98 12.87 -14.93 10.41
N PRO A 99 13.52 -15.87 11.13
CA PRO A 99 12.82 -16.97 11.83
C PRO A 99 11.78 -16.53 12.85
N HIS A 100 11.90 -15.32 13.39
CA HIS A 100 10.96 -14.77 14.37
C HIS A 100 9.59 -14.42 13.78
N VAL A 101 9.48 -14.26 12.45
CA VAL A 101 8.22 -14.03 11.73
C VAL A 101 7.89 -15.13 10.72
N SER A 102 8.77 -16.11 10.50
CA SER A 102 8.59 -17.06 9.40
C SER A 102 7.31 -17.89 9.53
N GLN A 103 6.96 -18.29 10.74
CA GLN A 103 5.70 -19.00 11.04
C GLN A 103 4.44 -18.14 10.87
N LEU A 104 4.58 -16.82 10.69
CA LEU A 104 3.47 -15.88 10.49
C LEU A 104 3.23 -15.56 9.01
N ILE A 105 4.13 -15.99 8.12
CA ILE A 105 4.11 -15.65 6.70
C ILE A 105 3.99 -16.93 5.87
N GLU A 106 2.90 -17.03 5.11
CA GLU A 106 2.74 -18.04 4.08
C GLU A 106 2.88 -17.38 2.70
N ILE A 107 3.74 -17.94 1.85
CA ILE A 107 3.92 -17.51 0.47
C ILE A 107 3.10 -18.43 -0.43
N ARG A 108 2.30 -17.83 -1.33
CA ARG A 108 1.47 -18.57 -2.28
C ARG A 108 1.70 -18.05 -3.69
N LYS A 109 1.98 -18.95 -4.62
CA LYS A 109 1.98 -18.65 -6.05
C LYS A 109 0.56 -18.81 -6.59
N VAL A 110 0.08 -17.81 -7.33
CA VAL A 110 -1.17 -17.90 -8.07
C VAL A 110 -0.94 -18.82 -9.26
N THR A 111 -1.64 -19.95 -9.32
CA THR A 111 -1.68 -20.79 -10.52
C THR A 111 -2.86 -20.33 -11.38
N VAL A 112 -2.58 -19.68 -12.50
CA VAL A 112 -3.61 -19.38 -13.49
C VAL A 112 -3.87 -20.66 -14.27
N HIS A 113 -5.04 -21.27 -14.10
CA HIS A 113 -5.52 -22.24 -15.08
C HIS A 113 -5.97 -21.46 -16.30
N ASP A 114 -5.52 -21.88 -17.49
CA ASP A 114 -5.84 -21.27 -18.79
C ASP A 114 -7.37 -21.15 -18.97
N HIS A 115 -7.93 -20.04 -18.54
CA HIS A 115 -9.27 -19.63 -18.91
C HIS A 115 -9.13 -18.54 -19.96
N GLU A 116 -9.63 -18.88 -21.15
CA GLU A 116 -9.61 -18.10 -22.38
C GLU A 116 -9.73 -16.61 -22.12
N SER A 117 -8.70 -15.89 -22.54
CA SER A 117 -8.69 -14.44 -22.71
C SER A 117 -9.88 -14.02 -23.56
N SER A 118 -10.99 -13.69 -22.91
CA SER A 118 -12.09 -13.00 -23.58
C SER A 118 -11.63 -11.58 -23.88
N GLU A 119 -11.55 -11.24 -25.17
CA GLU A 119 -11.35 -9.87 -25.64
C GLU A 119 -12.50 -9.00 -25.13
N VAL A 120 -12.29 -8.29 -24.01
CA VAL A 120 -13.24 -7.27 -23.55
C VAL A 120 -12.82 -5.95 -24.17
N ALA A 121 -13.60 -5.49 -25.15
CA ALA A 121 -13.43 -4.19 -25.77
C ALA A 121 -13.66 -3.05 -24.75
N GLY A 122 -12.61 -2.27 -24.49
CA GLY A 122 -12.68 -0.94 -23.87
C GLY A 122 -12.35 -0.90 -22.36
N GLY A 123 -11.16 -0.39 -22.02
CA GLY A 123 -10.82 0.13 -20.68
C GLY A 123 -10.87 -0.84 -19.49
N CYS A 124 -11.05 -2.14 -19.74
CA CYS A 124 -11.15 -3.17 -18.72
C CYS A 124 -9.78 -3.83 -18.47
N TYR A 125 -9.56 -4.32 -17.26
CA TYR A 125 -8.36 -5.09 -16.90
C TYR A 125 -8.37 -6.44 -17.63
N CYS A 126 -7.29 -6.76 -18.36
CA CYS A 126 -7.19 -7.99 -19.17
C CYS A 126 -6.37 -9.11 -18.52
N GLY A 127 -5.94 -8.95 -17.26
CA GLY A 127 -5.15 -9.97 -16.55
C GLY A 127 -6.00 -10.99 -15.78
N PRO A 128 -5.36 -11.95 -15.10
CA PRO A 128 -6.04 -12.97 -14.29
C PRO A 128 -6.76 -12.36 -13.07
N PRO A 129 -7.69 -13.09 -12.43
CA PRO A 129 -8.19 -12.70 -11.11
C PRO A 129 -7.03 -12.36 -10.15
N ILE A 130 -7.21 -11.30 -9.37
CA ILE A 130 -6.23 -10.79 -8.40
C ILE A 130 -6.30 -11.62 -7.11
N LEU A 131 -7.51 -11.89 -6.61
CA LEU A 131 -7.73 -12.56 -5.31
C LEU A 131 -8.18 -14.01 -5.43
N LEU A 132 -8.94 -14.36 -6.47
CA LEU A 132 -9.64 -15.65 -6.53
C LEU A 132 -8.69 -16.86 -6.54
N GLY A 133 -7.51 -16.74 -7.13
CA GLY A 133 -6.55 -17.86 -7.25
C GLY A 133 -5.72 -18.14 -6.00
N VAL A 134 -5.84 -17.35 -4.93
CA VAL A 134 -5.01 -17.49 -3.71
C VAL A 134 -5.81 -17.96 -2.50
N VAL A 135 -7.11 -17.66 -2.47
CA VAL A 135 -8.01 -18.02 -1.37
C VAL A 135 -8.44 -19.46 -1.54
N ARG A 136 -8.06 -20.35 -0.61
CA ARG A 136 -8.51 -21.74 -0.61
C ARG A 136 -9.93 -21.83 -0.05
N GLU A 137 -10.62 -22.93 -0.36
CA GLU A 137 -11.96 -23.17 0.12
C GLU A 137 -12.03 -23.14 1.66
N GLY A 138 -13.00 -22.40 2.20
CA GLY A 138 -13.21 -22.26 3.65
C GLY A 138 -12.29 -21.28 4.38
N GLU A 139 -11.27 -20.72 3.72
CA GLU A 139 -10.38 -19.75 4.36
C GLU A 139 -11.06 -18.40 4.60
N LYS A 140 -10.76 -17.84 5.78
CA LYS A 140 -11.23 -16.54 6.23
C LYS A 140 -10.04 -15.70 6.68
N PHE A 141 -10.04 -14.45 6.26
CA PHE A 141 -8.98 -13.49 6.52
C PHE A 141 -9.55 -12.23 7.16
N ASP A 142 -8.77 -11.59 8.04
CA ASP A 142 -9.17 -10.30 8.58
C ASP A 142 -9.13 -9.21 7.52
N PHE A 143 -8.09 -9.22 6.68
CA PHE A 143 -7.98 -8.29 5.59
C PHE A 143 -7.03 -8.75 4.50
N CYS A 144 -7.16 -8.13 3.33
CA CYS A 144 -6.11 -8.06 2.33
C CYS A 144 -5.64 -6.63 2.13
N MET A 145 -4.38 -6.47 1.72
CA MET A 145 -3.82 -5.19 1.31
C MET A 145 -3.13 -5.30 -0.03
N CYS A 146 -3.22 -4.22 -0.81
CA CYS A 146 -2.72 -4.17 -2.17
C CYS A 146 -2.09 -2.79 -2.45
N ASN A 147 -0.90 -2.81 -3.06
CA ASN A 147 -0.30 -1.67 -3.71
C ASN A 147 -0.36 -1.90 -5.23
N PRO A 148 -1.34 -1.31 -5.95
CA PRO A 148 -1.58 -1.61 -7.35
C PRO A 148 -0.59 -0.86 -8.26
N PRO A 149 -0.38 -1.35 -9.51
CA PRO A 149 0.31 -0.58 -10.54
C PRO A 149 -0.43 0.75 -10.78
N PHE A 150 0.29 1.87 -10.66
CA PHE A 150 -0.31 3.20 -10.67
C PHE A 150 -0.50 3.80 -12.07
N PHE A 151 0.20 3.29 -13.08
CA PHE A 151 0.30 3.91 -14.39
C PHE A 151 -0.41 3.08 -15.46
N GLU A 152 -0.92 3.76 -16.48
CA GLU A 152 -1.52 3.10 -17.65
C GLU A 152 -0.46 2.74 -18.69
N SER A 153 0.65 3.48 -18.74
CA SER A 153 1.76 3.23 -19.65
C SER A 153 3.12 3.55 -19.05
N THR A 154 4.18 3.00 -19.65
CA THR A 154 5.58 3.26 -19.27
C THR A 154 5.98 4.71 -19.46
N GLU A 155 5.43 5.38 -20.49
CA GLU A 155 5.68 6.79 -20.75
C GLU A 155 5.17 7.65 -19.61
N GLU A 156 4.00 7.30 -19.07
CA GLU A 156 3.41 7.99 -17.94
C GLU A 156 4.22 7.81 -16.65
N ALA A 157 4.72 6.58 -16.40
CA ALA A 157 5.57 6.28 -15.26
C ALA A 157 6.89 7.09 -15.26
N GLY A 158 7.43 7.37 -16.45
CA GLY A 158 8.68 8.12 -16.65
C GLY A 158 8.59 9.64 -16.45
N LEU A 159 7.40 10.21 -16.22
CA LEU A 159 7.20 11.66 -16.16
C LEU A 159 7.68 12.33 -14.86
N ASN A 160 8.04 11.56 -13.82
CA ASN A 160 8.51 12.11 -12.54
C ASN A 160 10.03 11.94 -12.35
N PRO A 161 10.85 12.92 -12.79
CA PRO A 161 12.32 12.82 -12.72
C PRO A 161 12.88 12.95 -11.29
N LYS A 162 12.04 13.22 -10.28
CA LYS A 162 12.48 13.45 -8.89
C LYS A 162 12.54 12.18 -8.05
N THR A 163 12.12 11.04 -8.59
CA THR A 163 12.09 9.76 -7.89
C THR A 163 12.56 8.68 -8.83
N SER A 164 13.51 7.86 -8.38
CA SER A 164 13.87 6.63 -9.09
C SER A 164 12.72 5.64 -8.96
N CYS A 165 12.00 5.37 -10.05
CA CYS A 165 11.03 4.29 -10.12
C CYS A 165 11.79 3.03 -10.54
N GLY A 166 12.23 2.24 -9.55
CA GLY A 166 13.00 1.00 -9.79
C GLY A 166 12.15 -0.24 -10.05
N GLY A 167 10.82 -0.08 -10.06
CA GLY A 167 9.90 -1.17 -10.36
C GLY A 167 10.01 -1.63 -11.81
N THR A 168 9.69 -2.89 -12.03
CA THR A 168 9.49 -3.49 -13.35
C THR A 168 8.30 -2.84 -14.08
N PRO A 169 8.24 -2.89 -15.42
CA PRO A 169 7.12 -2.33 -16.16
C PRO A 169 5.77 -2.84 -15.67
N GLU A 170 5.65 -4.12 -15.34
CA GLU A 170 4.40 -4.70 -14.89
C GLU A 170 4.08 -4.35 -13.42
N GLU A 171 5.07 -3.96 -12.59
CA GLU A 171 4.87 -3.37 -11.24
C GLU A 171 4.28 -1.96 -11.32
N MET A 172 4.63 -1.24 -12.38
CA MET A 172 4.28 0.17 -12.54
C MET A 172 3.04 0.35 -13.40
N VAL A 173 2.85 -0.51 -14.38
CA VAL A 173 1.95 -0.32 -15.51
C VAL A 173 0.92 -1.44 -15.59
N CYS A 174 -0.32 -1.05 -15.80
CA CYS A 174 -1.41 -1.96 -16.09
C CYS A 174 -2.32 -1.33 -17.15
N PRO A 175 -2.82 -2.08 -18.15
CA PRO A 175 -3.86 -1.58 -19.05
C PRO A 175 -5.05 -1.02 -18.25
N GLY A 176 -5.45 0.24 -18.53
CA GLY A 176 -6.47 0.98 -17.76
C GLY A 176 -6.02 1.47 -16.38
N GLY A 177 -4.72 1.36 -16.06
CA GLY A 177 -4.05 1.84 -14.85
C GLY A 177 -4.59 1.27 -13.54
N GLU A 178 -4.31 1.97 -12.43
CA GLU A 178 -4.80 1.58 -11.11
C GLU A 178 -6.34 1.48 -11.06
N GLN A 179 -7.05 2.26 -11.88
CA GLN A 179 -8.50 2.24 -11.90
C GLN A 179 -9.02 0.89 -12.36
N ALA A 180 -8.49 0.35 -13.46
CA ALA A 180 -8.87 -0.96 -13.98
C ALA A 180 -8.45 -2.08 -13.02
N PHE A 181 -7.23 -2.03 -12.50
CA PHE A 181 -6.73 -3.03 -11.55
C PHE A 181 -7.60 -3.12 -10.29
N ILE A 182 -7.93 -1.99 -9.67
CA ILE A 182 -8.76 -1.99 -8.45
C ILE A 182 -10.21 -2.34 -8.79
N THR A 183 -10.70 -1.96 -9.97
CA THR A 183 -12.03 -2.42 -10.42
C THR A 183 -12.09 -3.94 -10.49
N ARG A 184 -11.04 -4.59 -11.01
CA ARG A 184 -10.93 -6.05 -10.99
C ARG A 184 -10.92 -6.61 -9.57
N MET A 185 -10.16 -6.00 -8.66
CA MET A 185 -10.11 -6.42 -7.25
C MET A 185 -11.49 -6.29 -6.58
N ILE A 186 -12.28 -5.27 -6.94
CA ILE A 186 -13.66 -5.11 -6.49
C ILE A 186 -14.53 -6.27 -7.02
N GLU A 187 -14.39 -6.65 -8.29
CA GLU A 187 -15.13 -7.77 -8.87
C GLU A 187 -14.81 -9.11 -8.18
N ASP A 188 -13.53 -9.38 -7.92
CA ASP A 188 -13.13 -10.57 -7.15
C ASP A 188 -13.74 -10.55 -5.74
N SER A 189 -13.79 -9.37 -5.10
CA SER A 189 -14.40 -9.22 -3.78
C SER A 189 -15.91 -9.50 -3.79
N VAL A 190 -16.62 -9.31 -4.91
CA VAL A 190 -18.04 -9.67 -5.04
C VAL A 190 -18.24 -11.18 -4.99
N VAL A 191 -17.29 -11.97 -5.51
CA VAL A 191 -17.32 -13.43 -5.42
C VAL A 191 -16.90 -13.90 -4.02
N LEU A 192 -15.81 -13.33 -3.49
CA LEU A 192 -15.24 -13.74 -2.20
C LEU A 192 -16.03 -13.26 -0.99
N LYS A 193 -16.81 -12.17 -1.11
CA LYS A 193 -17.68 -11.61 -0.07
C LYS A 193 -16.98 -11.54 1.28
N GLU A 194 -17.44 -12.34 2.24
CA GLU A 194 -17.00 -12.36 3.62
C GLU A 194 -15.81 -13.30 3.84
N SER A 195 -15.13 -13.77 2.79
CA SER A 195 -13.84 -14.44 2.93
C SER A 195 -12.75 -13.48 3.44
N PHE A 196 -12.91 -12.17 3.18
CA PHE A 196 -12.17 -11.12 3.87
C PHE A 196 -13.14 -10.26 4.69
N ARG A 197 -12.77 -9.93 5.94
CA ARG A 197 -13.53 -8.91 6.70
C ARG A 197 -13.32 -7.53 6.09
N TRP A 198 -12.10 -7.22 5.63
CA TRP A 198 -11.77 -5.98 4.94
C TRP A 198 -10.94 -6.22 3.68
N TYR A 199 -11.38 -5.63 2.58
CA TYR A 199 -10.55 -5.47 1.39
C TYR A 199 -9.92 -4.09 1.42
N THR A 200 -8.62 -3.98 1.15
CA THR A 200 -7.93 -2.68 1.14
C THR A 200 -6.98 -2.54 -0.04
N SER A 201 -6.89 -1.33 -0.59
CA SER A 201 -5.94 -0.99 -1.66
C SER A 201 -5.45 0.45 -1.51
N MET A 202 -4.17 0.68 -1.82
CA MET A 202 -3.60 2.02 -1.95
C MET A 202 -3.98 2.63 -3.30
N ILE A 203 -4.27 3.92 -3.31
CA ILE A 203 -4.61 4.71 -4.49
C ILE A 203 -3.50 5.74 -4.73
N GLY A 204 -2.96 5.75 -5.94
CA GLY A 204 -1.93 6.67 -6.42
C GLY A 204 -2.49 8.05 -6.77
N ARG A 205 -3.67 8.11 -7.39
CA ARG A 205 -4.30 9.35 -7.86
C ARG A 205 -5.65 9.61 -7.23
N LYS A 206 -5.79 10.80 -6.64
CA LYS A 206 -7.04 11.22 -5.97
C LYS A 206 -8.28 11.16 -6.85
N ILE A 207 -8.14 11.34 -8.17
CA ILE A 207 -9.26 11.29 -9.12
C ILE A 207 -9.95 9.92 -9.14
N ASN A 208 -9.17 8.84 -8.98
CA ASN A 208 -9.66 7.46 -9.01
C ASN A 208 -10.51 7.12 -7.78
N LEU A 209 -10.29 7.80 -6.65
CA LEU A 209 -11.04 7.58 -5.43
C LEU A 209 -12.55 7.81 -5.63
N LYS A 210 -12.95 8.84 -6.39
CA LYS A 210 -14.36 9.15 -6.64
C LYS A 210 -15.04 8.05 -7.46
N PHE A 211 -14.37 7.60 -8.51
CA PHE A 211 -14.85 6.53 -9.39
C PHE A 211 -15.00 5.21 -8.62
N LEU A 212 -13.93 4.78 -7.94
CA LEU A 212 -13.89 3.50 -7.21
C LEU A 212 -14.91 3.46 -6.07
N THR A 213 -15.09 4.58 -5.33
CA THR A 213 -16.13 4.68 -4.30
C THR A 213 -17.54 4.55 -4.91
N SER A 214 -17.76 5.00 -6.14
CA SER A 214 -19.04 4.80 -6.83
C SER A 214 -19.24 3.34 -7.21
N LYS A 215 -18.26 2.72 -7.87
CA LYS A 215 -18.32 1.31 -8.24
C LYS A 215 -18.58 0.40 -7.04
N LEU A 216 -17.94 0.68 -5.90
CA LEU A 216 -18.17 -0.03 -4.64
C LEU A 216 -19.64 0.02 -4.19
N ARG A 217 -20.28 1.18 -4.28
CA ARG A 217 -21.72 1.30 -3.98
C ARG A 217 -22.57 0.50 -4.95
N ASP A 218 -22.22 0.52 -6.23
CA ASP A 218 -22.98 -0.18 -7.28
C ASP A 218 -22.95 -1.70 -7.10
N VAL A 219 -21.84 -2.26 -6.59
CA VAL A 219 -21.72 -3.70 -6.31
C VAL A 219 -22.24 -4.12 -4.92
N GLY A 220 -22.84 -3.18 -4.17
CA GLY A 220 -23.55 -3.45 -2.93
C GLY A 220 -22.65 -3.72 -1.72
N VAL A 221 -21.45 -3.13 -1.66
CA VAL A 221 -20.66 -3.19 -0.41
C VAL A 221 -21.38 -2.43 0.71
N THR A 222 -21.27 -2.92 1.93
CA THR A 222 -21.99 -2.37 3.09
C THR A 222 -21.25 -1.20 3.74
N ILE A 223 -19.91 -1.21 3.66
CA ILE A 223 -19.05 -0.21 4.30
C ILE A 223 -17.93 0.17 3.33
N VAL A 224 -17.70 1.48 3.20
CA VAL A 224 -16.51 2.05 2.53
C VAL A 224 -15.84 3.04 3.47
N LYS A 225 -14.52 2.96 3.57
CA LYS A 225 -13.65 3.87 4.32
C LYS A 225 -12.50 4.34 3.43
N THR A 226 -12.07 5.57 3.68
CA THR A 226 -10.92 6.15 2.99
C THR A 226 -10.00 6.83 4.00
N THR A 227 -8.71 6.89 3.68
CA THR A 227 -7.71 7.63 4.45
C THR A 227 -6.69 8.28 3.52
N GLU A 228 -5.88 9.20 4.03
CA GLU A 228 -4.77 9.83 3.32
C GLU A 228 -3.45 9.44 3.99
N PHE A 229 -2.45 9.07 3.18
CA PHE A 229 -1.08 8.80 3.62
C PHE A 229 -0.18 9.94 3.13
N VAL A 230 0.46 10.66 4.06
CA VAL A 230 1.35 11.77 3.73
C VAL A 230 2.73 11.53 4.29
N GLN A 231 3.71 11.47 3.39
CA GLN A 231 5.13 11.34 3.72
C GLN A 231 5.93 12.26 2.79
N GLY A 232 6.51 13.32 3.35
CA GLY A 232 7.20 14.35 2.58
C GLY A 232 6.25 15.11 1.64
N GLN A 233 6.59 15.15 0.35
CA GLN A 233 5.79 15.84 -0.68
C GLN A 233 4.75 14.93 -1.35
N THR A 234 4.83 13.63 -1.11
CA THR A 234 3.99 12.63 -1.77
C THR A 234 2.78 12.33 -0.90
N CYS A 235 1.59 12.41 -1.51
CA CYS A 235 0.35 11.95 -0.90
C CYS A 235 -0.16 10.71 -1.65
N ARG A 236 -0.67 9.76 -0.89
CA ARG A 236 -1.41 8.58 -1.37
C ARG A 236 -2.73 8.49 -0.61
N TRP A 237 -3.67 7.70 -1.11
CA TRP A 237 -4.93 7.46 -0.43
C TRP A 237 -5.08 5.98 -0.12
N GLY A 238 -5.71 5.63 0.99
CA GLY A 238 -6.16 4.27 1.26
C GLY A 238 -7.65 4.15 0.98
N LEU A 239 -8.06 3.07 0.33
CA LEU A 239 -9.45 2.68 0.12
C LEU A 239 -9.67 1.33 0.81
N ALA A 240 -10.69 1.24 1.67
CA ALA A 240 -11.07 0.02 2.35
C ALA A 240 -12.58 -0.23 2.22
N TRP A 241 -12.98 -1.47 1.96
CA TRP A 241 -14.39 -1.85 1.86
C TRP A 241 -14.66 -3.22 2.51
N SER A 242 -15.92 -3.43 2.87
CA SER A 242 -16.41 -4.67 3.50
C SER A 242 -17.80 -5.02 3.00
N PHE A 243 -18.12 -6.31 2.99
CA PHE A 243 -19.48 -6.85 2.82
C PHE A 243 -20.15 -7.17 4.15
N LEU A 244 -19.42 -7.10 5.28
CA LEU A 244 -19.99 -7.34 6.60
C LEU A 244 -21.00 -6.23 6.95
N PRO A 245 -22.13 -6.54 7.59
CA PRO A 245 -23.08 -5.53 7.99
C PRO A 245 -22.43 -4.50 8.93
N PRO A 246 -22.84 -3.23 8.88
CA PRO A 246 -22.39 -2.24 9.85
C PRO A 246 -22.70 -2.75 11.26
N THR A 247 -21.68 -2.91 12.09
CA THR A 247 -21.90 -3.23 13.50
C THR A 247 -22.75 -2.12 14.11
N LYS A 248 -23.97 -2.45 14.54
CA LYS A 248 -24.78 -1.55 15.35
C LYS A 248 -23.98 -1.29 16.62
N LYS A 249 -23.33 -0.12 16.70
CA LYS A 249 -22.82 0.37 17.98
C LYS A 249 -24.02 0.49 18.91
N ILE A 250 -24.14 -0.41 19.88
CA ILE A 250 -24.93 -0.12 21.07
C ILE A 250 -24.16 1.01 21.77
N LEU A 251 -24.58 2.25 21.53
CA LEU A 251 -23.96 3.43 22.13
C LEU A 251 -24.23 3.41 23.64
N PRO A 252 -23.21 3.51 24.50
CA PRO A 252 -23.40 4.14 25.81
C PRO A 252 -23.77 5.62 25.59
N PRO A 253 -24.47 6.27 26.53
CA PRO A 253 -24.95 7.64 26.31
C PRO A 253 -23.77 8.63 26.21
N ALA A 254 -23.79 9.42 25.14
CA ALA A 254 -23.06 10.66 24.87
C ALA A 254 -21.52 10.60 24.69
N ALA A 255 -21.11 10.73 23.42
CA ALA A 255 -20.15 11.76 22.99
C ALA A 255 -20.24 11.93 21.47
N VAL A 256 -20.85 13.03 21.02
CA VAL A 256 -20.77 13.47 19.63
C VAL A 256 -19.40 14.13 19.44
N GLN A 257 -18.47 13.42 18.83
CA GLN A 257 -17.32 14.02 18.15
C GLN A 257 -17.32 13.54 16.70
N ARG A 258 -17.37 14.50 15.76
CA ARG A 258 -17.05 14.24 14.36
C ARG A 258 -15.56 13.96 14.29
N THR A 259 -15.20 12.69 14.30
CA THR A 259 -13.83 12.25 14.03
C THR A 259 -13.73 11.90 12.55
N ASN A 260 -12.72 12.44 11.87
CA ASN A 260 -12.20 11.80 10.66
C ASN A 260 -12.03 10.32 10.99
N ILE A 261 -12.73 9.45 10.26
CA ILE A 261 -12.69 8.02 10.50
C ILE A 261 -11.42 7.52 9.82
N SER A 262 -10.27 7.76 10.44
CA SER A 262 -9.08 6.95 10.20
C SER A 262 -9.40 5.54 10.66
N PHE A 263 -9.15 4.55 9.80
CA PHE A 263 -9.13 3.16 10.24
C PHE A 263 -7.67 2.86 10.62
N MET A 264 -7.50 2.46 11.87
CA MET A 264 -6.26 1.86 12.36
C MET A 264 -6.56 0.37 12.45
N LEU A 265 -5.79 -0.43 11.73
CA LEU A 265 -5.97 -1.87 11.74
C LEU A 265 -5.12 -2.45 12.87
N GLU A 266 -5.70 -2.59 14.06
CA GLU A 266 -5.13 -3.42 15.12
C GLU A 266 -5.50 -4.88 14.81
N VAL A 267 -4.52 -5.71 14.48
CA VAL A 267 -4.73 -7.06 13.96
C VAL A 267 -4.23 -8.10 14.95
N TRP A 268 -5.09 -9.06 15.24
CA TRP A 268 -4.76 -10.37 15.80
C TRP A 268 -4.91 -11.41 14.68
N MET A 269 -3.80 -12.00 14.22
CA MET A 269 -3.66 -13.17 13.33
C MET A 269 -4.71 -13.42 12.21
N THR A 270 -4.37 -13.00 10.98
CA THR A 270 -4.27 -13.76 9.70
C THR A 270 -4.37 -12.75 8.55
N VAL A 271 -3.23 -12.43 7.91
CA VAL A 271 -3.12 -11.38 6.88
C VAL A 271 -2.76 -12.01 5.54
N ALA A 272 -3.56 -11.79 4.50
CA ALA A 272 -3.13 -12.06 3.13
C ALA A 272 -2.41 -10.81 2.60
N PHE A 273 -1.08 -10.89 2.53
CA PHE A 273 -0.28 -9.88 1.85
C PHE A 273 -0.29 -10.15 0.34
N TYR A 274 -0.82 -9.21 -0.44
CA TYR A 274 -0.44 -9.06 -1.83
C TYR A 274 0.63 -7.99 -1.87
N LEU A 275 1.86 -8.42 -1.57
CA LEU A 275 3.04 -7.59 -1.75
C LEU A 275 3.43 -7.66 -3.23
N TRP A 276 3.10 -6.62 -3.96
CA TRP A 276 3.88 -6.26 -5.14
C TRP A 276 4.91 -5.23 -4.67
N SER A 277 6.19 -5.60 -4.71
CA SER A 277 7.29 -4.78 -4.18
C SER A 277 7.69 -3.68 -5.17
N PHE A 278 8.34 -2.64 -4.63
CA PHE A 278 8.91 -1.48 -5.35
C PHE A 278 10.38 -1.72 -5.71
#